data_AF-A0A6C0H9R5-F1
#
_entry.id   AF-A0A6C0H9R5-F1
#
_cell.length_a   1.000
_cell.length_b   1.000
_cell.length_c   1.000
_cell.angle_alpha   90.00
_cell.angle_beta   90.00
_cell.angle_gamma   90.00
#
_symmetry.space_group_name_H-M   'P 1'
#
loop_
_entity.id
_entity.type
_entity.pdbx_description
1 polymer ?
#
loop_
_entity_poly.entity_id
_entity_poly.type
_entity_poly.pdbx_seq_one_letter_code
_entity_poly.pdbx_strand_id
1 'polypeptide(L)'
;MKIAVCLYGQPREYIRGFNNINNFIINNSLEVDYYYHTWILNDNETSYNASSWRYINQDQLQMEPNIINNLNSLYKPKKFLFEKSKTFDPNVFENTISYKNMNLSREKLLEDKILYNNLNNVLSQLYSRNKVRDLLYSEINENNTLYDIVLTLRFDYLNEININVSDLDLTKIYTAGIYFPRHMISDNILLLPPNSYLNIFNIYDNLYSLLNNEDINKFMLNLNEHIVINVEAIIMGSIIYNNEYHNLITLNYLTNFY
;
A
#
# COMPACT_ATOMS: atom_id res chain seq x y z
N MET A 1 0.79 -3.10 -24.12
CA MET A 1 -0.02 -2.85 -22.92
C MET A 1 0.60 -1.71 -22.16
N LYS A 2 -0.19 -0.74 -21.71
CA LYS A 2 0.26 0.41 -20.94
C LYS A 2 -0.20 0.28 -19.49
N ILE A 3 0.73 0.37 -18.55
CA ILE A 3 0.45 0.23 -17.12
C ILE A 3 0.86 1.48 -16.34
N ALA A 4 0.15 1.75 -15.25
CA ALA A 4 0.59 2.70 -14.23
C ALA A 4 1.29 1.93 -13.11
N VAL A 5 2.48 2.38 -12.71
CA VAL A 5 3.17 1.85 -11.52
C VAL A 5 3.10 2.89 -10.40
N CYS A 6 2.43 2.51 -9.32
CA CYS A 6 2.09 3.38 -8.19
C CYS A 6 2.88 2.98 -6.93
N LEU A 7 3.90 3.78 -6.59
CA LEU A 7 4.82 3.53 -5.47
C LEU A 7 4.48 4.40 -4.26
N TYR A 8 4.48 3.80 -3.07
CA TYR A 8 4.14 4.50 -1.83
C TYR A 8 5.11 4.15 -0.69
N GLY A 9 5.12 5.00 0.33
CA GLY A 9 5.82 4.77 1.60
C GLY A 9 7.20 5.42 1.67
N GLN A 10 8.10 4.79 2.42
CA GLN A 10 9.49 5.23 2.53
C GLN A 10 10.30 4.63 1.38
N PRO A 11 11.23 5.38 0.77
CA PRO A 11 12.02 4.93 -0.38
C PRO A 11 13.21 4.07 0.06
N ARG A 12 12.98 3.07 0.91
CA ARG A 12 14.02 2.11 1.32
C ARG A 12 14.30 1.16 0.17
N GLU A 13 15.56 0.72 0.05
CA GLU A 13 15.99 -0.28 -0.95
C GLU A 13 15.46 -0.02 -2.37
N TYR A 14 15.21 1.25 -2.72
CA TYR A 14 14.43 1.64 -3.90
C TYR A 14 15.12 1.24 -5.22
N ILE A 15 16.44 1.10 -5.21
CA ILE A 15 17.23 0.60 -6.34
C ILE A 15 16.93 -0.87 -6.60
N ARG A 16 16.89 -1.70 -5.56
CA ARG A 16 16.56 -3.12 -5.69
C ARG A 16 15.10 -3.32 -6.07
N GLY A 17 14.20 -2.57 -5.45
CA GLY A 17 12.79 -2.56 -5.85
C GLY A 17 12.60 -2.15 -7.30
N PHE A 18 13.29 -1.11 -7.76
CA PHE A 18 13.28 -0.70 -9.17
C PHE A 18 13.72 -1.82 -10.09
N ASN A 19 14.81 -2.52 -9.77
CA ASN A 19 15.31 -3.62 -10.61
C ASN A 19 14.26 -4.74 -10.75
N ASN A 20 13.58 -5.10 -9.67
CA ASN A 20 12.52 -6.10 -9.70
C ASN A 20 11.33 -5.66 -10.57
N ILE A 21 10.89 -4.41 -10.40
CA ILE A 21 9.81 -3.83 -11.21
C ILE A 21 10.23 -3.77 -12.69
N ASN A 22 11.44 -3.32 -12.97
CA ASN A 22 11.96 -3.15 -14.33
C ASN A 22 12.10 -4.49 -15.05
N ASN A 23 12.54 -5.54 -14.35
CA ASN A 23 12.59 -6.89 -14.89
C ASN A 23 11.18 -7.38 -15.30
N PHE A 24 10.19 -7.16 -14.44
CA PHE A 24 8.78 -7.46 -14.75
C PHE A 24 8.27 -6.71 -15.99
N ILE A 25 8.59 -5.42 -16.08
CA ILE A 25 8.23 -4.56 -17.22
C ILE A 25 8.83 -5.08 -18.53
N ILE A 26 10.14 -5.38 -18.52
CA ILE A 26 10.87 -5.87 -19.69
C ILE A 26 10.32 -7.23 -20.13
N ASN A 27 10.16 -8.16 -19.18
CA ASN A 27 9.69 -9.52 -19.46
C ASN A 27 8.27 -9.55 -20.04
N ASN A 28 7.47 -8.51 -19.78
CA ASN A 28 6.10 -8.38 -20.27
C ASN A 28 5.96 -7.35 -21.41
N SER A 29 7.06 -6.73 -21.88
CA SER A 29 7.05 -5.70 -22.92
C SER A 29 6.04 -4.57 -22.66
N LEU A 30 6.01 -4.06 -21.42
CA LEU A 30 5.04 -3.06 -20.97
C LEU A 30 5.51 -1.63 -21.23
N GLU A 31 4.60 -0.76 -21.64
CA GLU A 31 4.78 0.69 -21.54
C GLU A 31 4.38 1.14 -20.14
N VAL A 32 5.21 1.94 -19.48
CA VAL A 32 5.02 2.29 -18.06
C VAL A 32 5.08 3.79 -17.83
N ASP A 33 4.10 4.26 -17.06
CA ASP A 33 4.15 5.56 -16.38
C ASP A 33 4.27 5.35 -14.86
N TYR A 34 5.26 5.98 -14.24
CA TYR A 34 5.46 5.91 -12.79
C TYR A 34 4.78 7.07 -12.05
N TYR A 35 4.18 6.74 -10.92
CA TYR A 35 3.58 7.68 -9.96
C TYR A 35 4.06 7.33 -8.57
N TYR A 36 4.44 8.31 -7.77
CA TYR A 36 4.79 8.02 -6.39
C TYR A 36 4.49 9.12 -5.38
N HIS A 37 4.29 8.67 -4.14
CA HIS A 37 4.34 9.49 -2.95
C HIS A 37 5.41 8.88 -2.05
N THR A 38 6.31 9.72 -1.54
CA THR A 38 7.37 9.24 -0.66
C THR A 38 7.57 10.09 0.59
N TRP A 39 7.89 9.43 1.70
CA TRP A 39 8.28 10.11 2.94
C TRP A 39 9.78 10.40 2.94
N ILE A 40 10.15 11.64 3.25
CA ILE A 40 11.53 12.02 3.58
C ILE A 40 11.68 12.23 5.09
N LEU A 41 12.90 12.14 5.58
CA LEU A 41 13.20 12.41 6.98
C LEU A 41 12.99 13.88 7.32
N ASN A 42 12.62 14.15 8.57
CA ASN A 42 12.71 15.51 9.11
C ASN A 42 14.18 15.93 9.24
N ASP A 43 14.44 17.23 9.35
CA ASP A 43 15.81 17.76 9.34
C ASP A 43 16.66 17.27 10.55
N ASN A 44 16.01 16.76 11.59
CA ASN A 44 16.62 16.21 12.80
C ASN A 44 16.70 14.68 12.82
N GLU A 45 16.26 14.01 11.76
CA GLU A 45 16.23 12.55 11.65
C GLU A 45 17.30 12.07 10.66
N THR A 46 18.00 10.97 11.00
CA THR A 46 19.05 10.37 10.16
C THR A 46 18.67 9.01 9.59
N SER A 47 17.60 8.39 10.11
CA SER A 47 17.11 7.10 9.65
C SER A 47 15.58 7.00 9.71
N TYR A 48 15.02 6.17 8.83
CA TYR A 48 13.61 5.84 8.76
C TYR A 48 13.19 4.95 9.92
N ASN A 49 11.98 5.19 10.44
CA ASN A 49 11.40 4.31 11.44
C ASN A 49 11.09 2.92 10.86
N ALA A 50 11.38 1.89 11.64
CA ALA A 50 10.98 0.52 11.38
C ALA A 50 10.03 0.03 12.47
N SER A 51 9.20 -0.94 12.12
CA SER A 51 8.39 -1.68 13.08
C SER A 51 9.28 -2.42 14.08
N SER A 52 8.97 -2.34 15.38
CA SER A 52 9.83 -2.89 16.45
C SER A 52 9.97 -4.42 16.42
N TRP A 53 9.06 -5.14 15.77
CA TRP A 53 9.14 -6.60 15.58
C TRP A 53 9.95 -7.02 14.36
N ARG A 54 10.38 -6.09 13.50
CA ARG A 54 11.24 -6.42 12.36
C ARG A 54 12.71 -6.35 12.75
N TYR A 55 13.44 -7.44 12.54
CA TYR A 55 14.90 -7.43 12.49
C TYR A 55 15.34 -6.81 11.16
N ILE A 56 15.66 -5.51 11.18
CA ILE A 56 16.21 -4.77 10.04
C ILE A 56 17.59 -4.23 10.43
N ASN A 57 18.56 -4.33 9.51
CA ASN A 57 19.84 -3.67 9.69
C ASN A 57 19.63 -2.14 9.67
N GLN A 58 20.08 -1.42 10.70
CA GLN A 58 19.91 0.03 10.79
C GLN A 58 20.50 0.79 9.59
N ASP A 59 21.52 0.25 8.94
CA ASP A 59 22.09 0.84 7.73
C ASP A 59 21.07 0.90 6.57
N GLN A 60 20.13 -0.06 6.51
CA GLN A 60 19.05 -0.07 5.51
C GLN A 60 17.96 0.98 5.78
N LEU A 61 18.01 1.62 6.94
CA LEU A 61 17.09 2.68 7.33
C LEU A 61 17.68 4.06 7.09
N GLN A 62 18.97 4.18 6.77
CA GLN A 62 19.57 5.48 6.51
C GLN A 62 19.02 6.09 5.22
N MET A 63 18.66 7.37 5.28
CA MET A 63 18.22 8.08 4.09
C MET A 63 19.44 8.52 3.29
N GLU A 64 19.46 8.16 2.01
CA GLU A 64 20.51 8.63 1.11
C GLU A 64 20.41 10.15 0.87
N PRO A 65 21.55 10.85 0.75
CA PRO A 65 21.56 12.23 0.29
C PRO A 65 20.89 12.37 -1.08
N ASN A 66 20.16 13.47 -1.30
CA ASN A 66 19.49 13.78 -2.57
C ASN A 66 18.48 12.70 -3.03
N ILE A 67 17.87 11.95 -2.10
CA ILE A 67 16.96 10.84 -2.40
C ILE A 67 15.90 11.17 -3.46
N ILE A 68 15.30 12.37 -3.44
CA ILE A 68 14.29 12.77 -4.42
C ILE A 68 14.87 12.87 -5.85
N ASN A 69 16.09 13.42 -5.99
CA ASN A 69 16.75 13.47 -7.30
C ASN A 69 17.07 12.05 -7.78
N ASN A 70 17.56 11.18 -6.89
CA ASN A 70 17.87 9.80 -7.24
C ASN A 70 16.60 9.04 -7.69
N LEU A 71 15.48 9.19 -6.97
CA LEU A 71 14.19 8.61 -7.34
C LEU A 71 13.70 9.13 -8.70
N ASN A 72 13.79 10.44 -8.94
CA ASN A 72 13.36 11.04 -10.20
C ASN A 72 14.21 10.61 -11.39
N SER A 73 15.53 10.50 -11.20
CA SER A 73 16.42 9.98 -12.24
C SER A 73 16.17 8.51 -12.54
N LEU A 74 15.91 7.70 -11.52
CA LEU A 74 15.72 6.26 -11.65
C LEU A 74 14.34 5.89 -12.22
N TYR A 75 13.28 6.35 -11.58
CA TYR A 75 11.90 6.02 -11.94
C TYR A 75 11.31 6.90 -13.04
N LYS A 76 11.85 8.11 -13.25
CA LYS A 76 11.31 9.09 -14.23
C LYS A 76 9.78 9.25 -14.12
N PRO A 77 9.26 9.59 -12.92
CA PRO A 77 7.83 9.64 -12.68
C PRO A 77 7.14 10.69 -13.56
N LYS A 78 5.91 10.40 -14.00
CA LYS A 78 5.05 11.40 -14.64
C LYS A 78 4.56 12.45 -13.64
N LYS A 79 4.13 12.00 -12.46
CA LYS A 79 3.74 12.86 -11.33
C LYS A 79 4.27 12.25 -10.04
N PHE A 80 4.76 13.07 -9.12
CA PHE A 80 5.21 12.62 -7.82
C PHE A 80 4.95 13.67 -6.73
N LEU A 81 4.90 13.20 -5.48
CA LEU A 81 4.81 14.03 -4.29
C LEU A 81 5.79 13.50 -3.25
N PHE A 82 6.41 14.39 -2.49
CA PHE A 82 7.17 14.00 -1.30
C PHE A 82 6.80 14.91 -0.14
N GLU A 83 6.78 14.32 1.05
CA GLU A 83 6.47 15.01 2.29
C GLU A 83 7.46 14.61 3.37
N LYS A 84 7.74 15.52 4.30
CA LYS A 84 8.44 15.15 5.54
C LYS A 84 7.58 14.17 6.34
N SER A 85 8.24 13.22 7.00
CA SER A 85 7.58 12.25 7.86
C SER A 85 6.77 12.97 8.95
N LYS A 86 5.53 12.53 9.16
CA LYS A 86 4.62 13.12 10.14
C LYS A 86 3.93 12.05 10.98
N THR A 87 3.41 12.46 12.12
CA THR A 87 2.62 11.62 13.00
C THR A 87 1.13 11.79 12.71
N PHE A 88 0.42 10.69 12.87
CA PHE A 88 -1.02 10.58 12.74
C PHE A 88 -1.60 10.29 14.12
N ASP A 89 -2.73 10.89 14.45
CA ASP A 89 -3.42 10.64 15.71
C ASP A 89 -4.39 9.46 15.55
N PRO A 90 -4.08 8.26 16.08
CA PRO A 90 -4.98 7.12 15.99
C PRO A 90 -6.23 7.27 16.87
N ASN A 91 -6.24 8.21 17.84
CA ASN A 91 -7.33 8.33 18.80
C ASN A 91 -8.63 8.82 18.13
N VAL A 92 -8.55 9.47 16.97
CA VAL A 92 -9.73 9.86 16.18
C VAL A 92 -10.60 8.66 15.78
N PHE A 93 -10.07 7.43 15.89
CA PHE A 93 -10.78 6.19 15.56
C PHE A 93 -11.23 5.38 16.79
N GLU A 94 -11.06 5.88 18.03
CA GLU A 94 -11.34 5.10 19.26
C GLU A 94 -12.77 4.55 19.35
N ASN A 95 -13.73 5.24 18.74
CA ASN A 95 -15.14 4.86 18.77
C ASN A 95 -15.56 3.91 17.62
N THR A 96 -14.66 3.64 16.67
CA THR A 96 -14.94 2.80 15.51
C THR A 96 -15.04 1.32 15.88
N ILE A 97 -15.74 0.54 15.05
CA ILE A 97 -15.83 -0.92 15.19
C ILE A 97 -14.43 -1.54 15.13
N SER A 98 -13.62 -1.14 14.14
CA SER A 98 -12.26 -1.68 13.98
C SER A 98 -11.35 -1.45 15.17
N TYR A 99 -11.45 -0.29 15.84
CA TYR A 99 -10.66 -0.03 17.05
C TYR A 99 -11.11 -0.94 18.20
N LYS A 100 -12.43 -1.09 18.40
CA LYS A 100 -13.00 -1.98 19.43
C LYS A 100 -12.62 -3.45 19.19
N ASN A 101 -12.59 -3.89 17.93
CA ASN A 101 -12.16 -5.24 17.55
C ASN A 101 -10.69 -5.55 17.92
N MET A 102 -9.85 -4.54 18.10
CA MET A 102 -8.48 -4.73 18.61
C MET A 102 -8.43 -5.01 20.12
N ASN A 103 -9.57 -4.89 20.83
CA ASN A 103 -9.68 -4.99 22.29
C ASN A 103 -8.72 -4.03 23.03
N LEU A 104 -8.71 -2.76 22.61
CA LEU A 104 -7.83 -1.72 23.14
C LEU A 104 -8.60 -0.62 23.89
N SER A 105 -7.99 -0.10 24.95
CA SER A 105 -8.37 1.17 25.57
C SER A 105 -7.34 2.26 25.21
N ARG A 106 -7.77 3.53 25.28
CA ARG A 106 -6.89 4.69 25.06
C ARG A 106 -5.68 4.71 26.00
N GLU A 107 -5.89 4.41 27.28
CA GLU A 107 -4.83 4.34 28.30
C GLU A 107 -3.76 3.32 27.91
N LYS A 108 -4.19 2.09 27.56
CA LYS A 108 -3.29 1.02 27.13
C LYS A 108 -2.51 1.39 25.86
N LEU A 109 -3.13 2.12 24.93
CA LEU A 109 -2.47 2.54 23.70
C LEU A 109 -1.33 3.53 23.97
N LEU A 110 -1.53 4.48 24.90
CA LEU A 110 -0.51 5.47 25.26
C LEU A 110 0.64 4.84 26.07
N GLU A 111 0.34 3.84 26.89
CA GLU A 111 1.34 3.06 27.62
C GLU A 111 2.17 2.16 26.67
N ASP A 112 1.51 1.53 25.69
CA ASP A 112 2.15 0.65 24.71
C ASP A 112 2.64 1.43 23.47
N LYS A 113 3.83 2.03 23.62
CA LYS A 113 4.52 2.74 22.54
C LYS A 113 4.68 1.91 21.27
N ILE A 114 4.85 0.58 21.37
CA ILE A 114 5.02 -0.29 20.20
C ILE A 114 3.74 -0.28 19.38
N LEU A 115 2.61 -0.47 20.04
CA LEU A 115 1.31 -0.48 19.41
C LEU A 115 0.94 0.89 18.81
N TYR A 116 1.19 1.98 19.56
CA TYR A 116 0.98 3.33 19.07
C TYR A 116 1.79 3.61 17.79
N ASN A 117 3.07 3.24 17.80
CA ASN A 117 3.94 3.39 16.64
C ASN A 117 3.46 2.55 15.46
N ASN A 118 2.91 1.37 15.71
CA ASN A 118 2.34 0.53 14.66
C ASN A 118 1.11 1.19 14.02
N LEU A 119 0.18 1.73 14.81
CA LEU A 119 -0.98 2.45 14.28
C LEU A 119 -0.55 3.67 13.44
N ASN A 120 0.44 4.42 13.90
CA ASN A 120 1.00 5.53 13.14
C ASN A 120 1.56 5.07 11.78
N ASN A 121 2.27 3.93 11.75
CA ASN A 121 2.78 3.34 10.51
C ASN A 121 1.66 2.90 9.56
N VAL A 122 0.58 2.32 10.09
CA VAL A 122 -0.61 1.95 9.31
C VAL A 122 -1.21 3.19 8.65
N LEU A 123 -1.48 4.24 9.43
CA LEU A 123 -2.07 5.49 8.92
C LEU A 123 -1.16 6.18 7.90
N SER A 124 0.14 6.22 8.15
CA SER A 124 1.15 6.75 7.23
C SER A 124 1.16 6.03 5.87
N GLN A 125 1.05 4.69 5.87
CA GLN A 125 0.98 3.91 4.64
C GLN A 125 -0.31 4.17 3.87
N LEU A 126 -1.46 4.20 4.55
CA LEU A 126 -2.76 4.47 3.93
C LEU A 126 -2.80 5.87 3.32
N TYR A 127 -2.27 6.87 4.04
CA TYR A 127 -2.12 8.22 3.53
C TYR A 127 -1.30 8.26 2.25
N SER A 128 -0.12 7.64 2.28
CA SER A 128 0.77 7.61 1.12
C SER A 128 0.10 6.96 -0.09
N ARG A 129 -0.65 5.86 0.09
CA ARG A 129 -1.40 5.23 -1.02
C ARG A 129 -2.47 6.15 -1.58
N ASN A 130 -3.24 6.82 -0.71
CA ASN A 130 -4.25 7.79 -1.14
C ASN A 130 -3.63 8.91 -1.97
N LYS A 131 -2.46 9.43 -1.57
CA LYS A 131 -1.73 10.44 -2.35
C LYS A 131 -1.32 9.95 -3.72
N VAL A 132 -0.78 8.73 -3.85
CA VAL A 132 -0.46 8.18 -5.17
C VAL A 132 -1.71 7.96 -6.01
N ARG A 133 -2.80 7.51 -5.38
CA ARG A 133 -4.11 7.41 -6.03
C ARG A 133 -4.55 8.75 -6.59
N ASP A 134 -4.45 9.83 -5.81
CA ASP A 134 -4.84 11.18 -6.25
C ASP A 134 -3.98 11.65 -7.44
N LEU A 135 -2.68 11.34 -7.45
CA LEU A 135 -1.80 11.62 -8.60
C LEU A 135 -2.27 10.90 -9.86
N LEU A 136 -2.56 9.60 -9.77
CA LEU A 136 -3.07 8.84 -10.92
C LEU A 136 -4.47 9.31 -11.35
N TYR A 137 -5.35 9.60 -10.39
CA TYR A 137 -6.68 10.14 -10.67
C TYR A 137 -6.61 11.44 -11.47
N SER A 138 -5.73 12.36 -11.06
CA SER A 138 -5.52 13.62 -11.78
C SER A 138 -5.01 13.37 -13.20
N GLU A 139 -4.06 12.46 -13.40
CA GLU A 139 -3.58 12.11 -14.74
C GLU A 139 -4.70 11.59 -15.64
N ILE A 140 -5.47 10.61 -15.17
CA ILE A 140 -6.52 9.97 -15.97
C ILE A 140 -7.57 11.01 -16.38
N ASN A 141 -7.98 11.88 -15.47
CA ASN A 141 -9.05 12.85 -15.72
C ASN A 141 -8.59 14.11 -16.48
N GLU A 142 -7.38 14.62 -16.21
CA GLU A 142 -6.89 15.85 -16.83
C GLU A 142 -6.31 15.59 -18.23
N ASN A 143 -5.63 14.46 -18.41
CA ASN A 143 -4.88 14.15 -19.62
C ASN A 143 -5.53 13.06 -20.48
N ASN A 144 -6.66 12.48 -20.05
CA ASN A 144 -7.33 11.35 -20.70
C ASN A 144 -6.38 10.17 -20.94
N THR A 145 -5.38 9.97 -20.07
CA THR A 145 -4.45 8.85 -20.18
C THR A 145 -5.18 7.54 -19.84
N LEU A 146 -5.09 6.55 -20.72
CA LEU A 146 -5.68 5.23 -20.52
C LEU A 146 -4.59 4.24 -20.07
N TYR A 147 -4.94 3.44 -19.07
CA TYR A 147 -4.11 2.35 -18.56
C TYR A 147 -4.90 1.05 -18.66
N ASP A 148 -4.22 -0.04 -19.02
CA ASP A 148 -4.82 -1.37 -19.06
C ASP A 148 -4.91 -1.96 -17.64
N ILE A 149 -3.90 -1.70 -16.80
CA ILE A 149 -3.84 -2.17 -15.42
C ILE A 149 -2.94 -1.27 -14.56
N VAL A 150 -3.12 -1.31 -13.24
CA VAL A 150 -2.29 -0.61 -12.25
C VAL A 150 -1.50 -1.64 -11.45
N LEU A 151 -0.20 -1.42 -11.30
CA LEU A 151 0.67 -2.12 -10.35
C LEU A 151 0.94 -1.19 -9.17
N THR A 152 0.50 -1.55 -7.97
CA THR A 152 0.79 -0.78 -6.75
C THR A 152 1.63 -1.58 -5.78
N LEU A 153 2.72 -0.98 -5.31
CA LEU A 153 3.68 -1.64 -4.44
C LEU A 153 4.55 -0.63 -3.67
N ARG A 154 5.30 -1.14 -2.69
CA ARG A 154 6.28 -0.35 -1.95
C ARG A 154 7.58 -0.21 -2.74
N PHE A 155 8.37 0.83 -2.42
CA PHE A 155 9.72 0.98 -2.97
C PHE A 155 10.65 -0.20 -2.59
N ASP A 156 10.48 -0.76 -1.40
CA ASP A 156 11.27 -1.88 -0.88
C ASP A 156 10.65 -3.25 -1.23
N TYR A 157 9.99 -3.38 -2.40
CA TYR A 157 9.52 -4.68 -2.88
C TYR A 157 10.69 -5.51 -3.45
N LEU A 158 11.23 -6.40 -2.62
CA LEU A 158 12.48 -7.11 -2.92
C LEU A 158 12.32 -8.45 -3.66
N ASN A 159 11.08 -8.91 -3.86
CA ASN A 159 10.82 -10.18 -4.53
C ASN A 159 10.70 -10.00 -6.05
N GLU A 160 11.05 -11.05 -6.80
CA GLU A 160 10.78 -11.08 -8.23
C GLU A 160 9.26 -11.15 -8.50
N ILE A 161 8.80 -10.43 -9.53
CA ILE A 161 7.40 -10.47 -9.97
C ILE A 161 7.33 -11.41 -11.17
N ASN A 162 7.21 -12.71 -10.89
CA ASN A 162 7.16 -13.77 -11.89
C ASN A 162 5.72 -14.00 -12.37
N ILE A 163 5.16 -12.98 -13.04
CA ILE A 163 3.81 -13.01 -13.63
C ILE A 163 3.91 -12.65 -15.11
N ASN A 164 3.25 -13.44 -15.96
CA ASN A 164 3.01 -13.08 -17.35
C ASN A 164 1.64 -12.37 -17.45
N VAL A 165 1.66 -11.08 -17.75
CA VAL A 165 0.46 -10.23 -17.78
C VAL A 165 -0.48 -10.63 -18.91
N SER A 166 0.03 -11.25 -19.98
CA SER A 166 -0.81 -11.76 -21.08
C SER A 166 -1.71 -12.93 -20.67
N ASP A 167 -1.41 -13.60 -19.56
CA ASP A 167 -2.21 -14.72 -19.03
C ASP A 167 -3.29 -14.25 -18.03
N LEU A 168 -3.35 -12.94 -17.73
CA LEU A 168 -4.26 -12.40 -16.72
C LEU A 168 -5.56 -11.88 -17.35
N ASP A 169 -6.68 -12.14 -16.66
CA ASP A 169 -7.90 -11.35 -16.84
C ASP A 169 -7.70 -9.98 -16.21
N LEU A 170 -7.55 -8.95 -17.04
CA LEU A 170 -7.29 -7.57 -16.61
C LEU A 170 -8.49 -6.89 -15.93
N THR A 171 -9.64 -7.58 -15.82
CA THR A 171 -10.80 -7.13 -15.03
C THR A 171 -10.72 -7.56 -13.56
N LYS A 172 -9.70 -8.34 -13.18
CA LYS A 172 -9.54 -8.92 -11.85
C LYS A 172 -8.45 -8.22 -11.02
N ILE A 173 -8.58 -8.35 -9.71
CA ILE A 173 -7.64 -7.83 -8.71
C ILE A 173 -6.74 -8.99 -8.28
N TYR A 174 -5.45 -8.88 -8.50
CA TYR A 174 -4.45 -9.88 -8.12
C TYR A 174 -3.67 -9.44 -6.89
N THR A 175 -3.56 -10.33 -5.92
CA THR A 175 -2.73 -10.15 -4.71
C THR A 175 -1.87 -11.38 -4.44
N ALA A 176 -0.82 -11.19 -3.65
CA ALA A 176 0.06 -12.28 -3.23
C ALA A 176 -0.62 -13.22 -2.21
N GLY A 177 -0.48 -14.53 -2.40
CA GLY A 177 -1.10 -15.58 -1.57
C GLY A 177 -0.43 -15.89 -0.24
N ILE A 178 0.26 -14.92 0.35
CA ILE A 178 1.05 -15.11 1.57
C ILE A 178 0.21 -15.44 2.80
N TYR A 179 -1.07 -15.10 2.79
CA TYR A 179 -1.98 -15.33 3.91
C TYR A 179 -2.85 -16.57 3.75
N PHE A 180 -2.81 -17.26 2.61
CA PHE A 180 -3.64 -18.45 2.38
C PHE A 180 -3.41 -19.50 3.50
N PRO A 181 -4.47 -20.09 4.09
CA PRO A 181 -5.89 -20.08 3.67
C PRO A 181 -6.74 -18.92 4.19
N ARG A 182 -6.16 -17.91 4.85
CA ARG A 182 -6.88 -16.73 5.30
C ARG A 182 -7.33 -15.86 4.11
N HIS A 183 -8.40 -15.11 4.32
CA HIS A 183 -8.97 -14.19 3.32
C HIS A 183 -8.33 -12.78 3.35
N MET A 184 -7.13 -12.67 3.91
CA MET A 184 -6.39 -11.42 4.02
C MET A 184 -5.55 -11.18 2.77
N ILE A 185 -5.37 -9.91 2.42
CA ILE A 185 -4.60 -9.51 1.24
C ILE A 185 -3.21 -9.00 1.62
N SER A 186 -2.23 -9.23 0.76
CA SER A 186 -0.89 -8.65 0.97
C SER A 186 -0.94 -7.15 0.77
N ASP A 187 -0.35 -6.40 1.71
CA ASP A 187 -0.15 -4.97 1.56
C ASP A 187 0.92 -4.66 0.49
N ASN A 188 1.92 -5.54 0.31
CA ASN A 188 3.14 -5.19 -0.40
C ASN A 188 2.99 -5.00 -1.91
N ILE A 189 2.10 -5.74 -2.57
CA ILE A 189 1.90 -5.71 -4.02
C ILE A 189 0.46 -6.07 -4.39
N LEU A 190 -0.15 -5.26 -5.27
CA LEU A 190 -1.39 -5.59 -5.95
C LEU A 190 -1.32 -5.20 -7.43
N LEU A 191 -1.99 -5.97 -8.27
CA LEU A 191 -2.20 -5.68 -9.69
C LEU A 191 -3.72 -5.63 -9.94
N LEU A 192 -4.26 -4.53 -10.44
CA LEU A 192 -5.72 -4.32 -10.49
C LEU A 192 -6.17 -3.31 -11.55
N PRO A 193 -7.44 -3.36 -12.00
CA PRO A 193 -7.98 -2.42 -12.98
C PRO A 193 -7.87 -0.98 -12.48
N PRO A 194 -7.68 0.03 -13.37
CA PRO A 194 -7.57 1.43 -12.94
C PRO A 194 -8.76 1.90 -12.11
N ASN A 195 -9.99 1.60 -12.51
CA ASN A 195 -11.18 2.00 -11.75
C ASN A 195 -11.21 1.37 -10.36
N SER A 196 -10.90 0.08 -10.25
CA SER A 196 -10.81 -0.61 -8.96
C SER A 196 -9.71 0.01 -8.09
N TYR A 197 -8.54 0.35 -8.65
CA TYR A 197 -7.48 1.06 -7.91
C TYR A 197 -7.96 2.41 -7.38
N LEU A 198 -8.60 3.22 -8.21
CA LEU A 198 -9.08 4.56 -7.83
C LEU A 198 -10.14 4.50 -6.72
N ASN A 199 -11.00 3.49 -6.75
CA ASN A 199 -12.04 3.26 -5.75
C ASN A 199 -11.47 2.68 -4.45
N ILE A 200 -10.67 1.60 -4.56
CA ILE A 200 -10.11 0.89 -3.40
C ILE A 200 -9.14 1.77 -2.64
N PHE A 201 -8.27 2.54 -3.30
CA PHE A 201 -7.23 3.34 -2.63
C PHE A 201 -7.66 4.77 -2.28
N ASN A 202 -8.96 5.08 -2.33
CA ASN A 202 -9.56 6.24 -1.65
C ASN A 202 -9.70 6.02 -0.12
N ILE A 203 -8.78 5.27 0.47
CA ILE A 203 -8.93 4.72 1.83
C ILE A 203 -8.82 5.82 2.86
N TYR A 204 -7.79 6.66 2.76
CA TYR A 204 -7.47 7.58 3.84
C TYR A 204 -8.57 8.63 4.02
N ASP A 205 -9.13 9.12 2.91
CA ASP A 205 -10.23 10.09 2.94
C ASP A 205 -11.55 9.48 3.42
N ASN A 206 -11.74 8.16 3.27
CA ASN A 206 -12.93 7.43 3.73
C ASN A 206 -12.68 6.59 5.00
N LEU A 207 -11.55 6.78 5.67
CA LEU A 207 -11.04 5.81 6.64
C LEU A 207 -12.01 5.62 7.80
N TYR A 208 -12.57 6.71 8.35
CA TYR A 208 -13.53 6.61 9.45
C TYR A 208 -14.77 5.81 9.05
N SER A 209 -15.31 6.08 7.86
CA SER A 209 -16.48 5.37 7.31
C SER A 209 -16.19 3.89 7.13
N LEU A 210 -15.01 3.54 6.60
CA LEU A 210 -14.56 2.14 6.45
C LEU A 210 -14.43 1.43 7.80
N LEU A 211 -13.76 2.05 8.77
CA LEU A 211 -13.51 1.46 10.09
C LEU A 211 -14.77 1.34 10.96
N ASN A 212 -15.83 2.07 10.64
CA ASN A 212 -17.08 2.08 11.39
C ASN A 212 -18.27 1.50 10.59
N ASN A 213 -18.00 0.66 9.58
CA ASN A 213 -19.02 0.06 8.74
C ASN A 213 -19.44 -1.33 9.25
N GLU A 214 -20.70 -1.46 9.69
CA GLU A 214 -21.28 -2.72 10.19
C GLU A 214 -21.35 -3.81 9.13
N ASP A 215 -21.61 -3.47 7.87
CA ASP A 215 -21.76 -4.46 6.80
C ASP A 215 -20.40 -5.05 6.41
N ILE A 216 -19.34 -4.22 6.36
CA ILE A 216 -17.97 -4.71 6.20
C ILE A 216 -17.61 -5.63 7.37
N ASN A 217 -17.91 -5.23 8.61
CA ASN A 217 -17.60 -6.03 9.79
C ASN A 217 -18.31 -7.40 9.75
N LYS A 218 -19.61 -7.43 9.43
CA LYS A 218 -20.37 -8.68 9.25
C LYS A 218 -19.79 -9.55 8.13
N PHE A 219 -19.39 -8.94 7.02
CA PHE A 219 -18.79 -9.66 5.90
C PHE A 219 -17.46 -10.30 6.32
N MET A 220 -16.59 -9.55 7.00
CA MET A 220 -15.31 -10.06 7.51
C MET A 220 -15.53 -11.22 8.49
N LEU A 221 -16.50 -11.11 9.41
CA LEU A 221 -16.84 -12.18 10.35
C LEU A 221 -17.30 -13.46 9.64
N ASN A 222 -18.05 -13.35 8.53
CA ASN A 222 -18.44 -14.51 7.72
C ASN A 222 -17.25 -15.21 7.05
N LEU A 223 -16.13 -14.50 6.88
CA LEU A 223 -14.86 -15.05 6.41
C LEU A 223 -13.96 -15.57 7.55
N ASN A 224 -14.46 -15.60 8.79
CA ASN A 224 -13.66 -15.83 10.02
C ASN A 224 -12.50 -14.83 10.18
N GLU A 225 -12.69 -13.60 9.73
CA GLU A 225 -11.75 -12.49 9.87
C GLU A 225 -12.37 -11.33 10.65
N HIS A 226 -11.54 -10.40 11.09
CA HIS A 226 -11.98 -9.19 11.78
C HIS A 226 -11.46 -7.95 11.04
N ILE A 227 -12.31 -6.94 10.88
CA ILE A 227 -11.82 -5.61 10.53
C ILE A 227 -11.16 -5.00 11.77
N VAL A 228 -9.88 -4.65 11.66
CA VAL A 228 -9.05 -4.04 12.71
C VAL A 228 -8.20 -2.94 12.07
N ILE A 229 -7.57 -2.07 12.88
CA ILE A 229 -6.68 -1.03 12.36
C ILE A 229 -5.31 -1.62 12.00
N ASN A 230 -5.27 -2.29 10.84
CA ASN A 230 -4.10 -2.87 10.21
C ASN A 230 -4.23 -2.70 8.69
N VAL A 231 -3.11 -2.54 7.96
CA VAL A 231 -3.14 -2.20 6.53
C VAL A 231 -3.90 -3.25 5.72
N GLU A 232 -3.59 -4.52 5.91
CA GLU A 232 -4.21 -5.62 5.18
C GLU A 232 -5.72 -5.71 5.42
N ALA A 233 -6.14 -5.60 6.70
CA ALA A 233 -7.55 -5.62 7.07
C ALA A 233 -8.33 -4.44 6.46
N ILE A 234 -7.69 -3.26 6.41
CA ILE A 234 -8.32 -2.05 5.89
C ILE A 234 -8.42 -2.09 4.36
N ILE A 235 -7.40 -2.56 3.64
CA ILE A 235 -7.50 -2.68 2.18
C ILE A 235 -8.55 -3.75 1.83
N MET A 236 -8.60 -4.87 2.56
CA MET A 236 -9.65 -5.88 2.40
C MET A 236 -11.05 -5.28 2.67
N GLY A 237 -11.20 -4.49 3.74
CA GLY A 237 -12.42 -3.75 4.02
C GLY A 237 -12.81 -2.79 2.89
N SER A 238 -11.83 -2.10 2.28
CA SER A 238 -12.07 -1.22 1.13
C SER A 238 -12.51 -1.99 -0.12
N ILE A 239 -11.94 -3.18 -0.38
CA ILE A 239 -12.39 -4.07 -1.47
C ILE A 239 -13.86 -4.46 -1.25
N ILE A 240 -14.23 -4.84 -0.03
CA ILE A 240 -15.62 -5.19 0.33
C ILE A 240 -16.54 -3.97 0.17
N TYR A 241 -16.14 -2.82 0.69
CA TYR A 241 -16.91 -1.57 0.63
C TYR A 241 -17.26 -1.16 -0.81
N ASN A 242 -16.35 -1.42 -1.74
CA ASN A 242 -16.54 -1.13 -3.16
C ASN A 242 -17.18 -2.29 -3.95
N ASN A 243 -17.66 -3.35 -3.28
CA ASN A 243 -18.23 -4.55 -3.89
C ASN A 243 -17.28 -5.32 -4.82
N GLU A 244 -15.97 -5.20 -4.62
CA GLU A 244 -14.94 -5.75 -5.51
C GLU A 244 -14.42 -7.13 -5.07
N TYR A 245 -14.94 -7.68 -3.96
CA TYR A 245 -14.43 -8.95 -3.40
C TYR A 245 -14.49 -10.13 -4.39
N HIS A 246 -15.53 -10.19 -5.21
CA HIS A 246 -15.70 -11.25 -6.22
C HIS A 246 -14.69 -11.16 -7.40
N ASN A 247 -13.94 -10.06 -7.49
CA ASN A 247 -12.88 -9.87 -8.48
C ASN A 247 -11.49 -10.21 -7.94
N LEU A 248 -11.37 -10.58 -6.66
CA LEU A 248 -10.09 -10.90 -6.03
C LEU A 248 -9.59 -12.30 -6.44
N ILE A 249 -8.34 -12.34 -6.91
CA ILE A 249 -7.60 -13.54 -7.27
C ILE A 249 -6.29 -13.56 -6.47
N THR A 250 -6.02 -14.68 -5.82
CA THR A 250 -4.81 -14.89 -5.04
C THR A 250 -3.78 -15.68 -5.83
N LEU A 251 -2.56 -15.14 -5.97
CA LEU A 251 -1.47 -15.77 -6.68
C LEU A 251 -0.51 -16.45 -5.69
N ASN A 252 -0.52 -17.78 -5.65
CA ASN A 252 0.25 -18.57 -4.69
C ASN A 252 1.77 -18.54 -4.90
N TYR A 253 2.24 -18.14 -6.09
CA TYR A 253 3.67 -18.06 -6.42
C TYR A 253 4.28 -16.67 -6.18
N LEU A 254 3.48 -15.68 -5.81
CA LEU A 254 3.98 -14.43 -5.23
C LEU A 254 4.19 -14.66 -3.73
N THR A 255 5.29 -15.33 -3.37
CA THR A 255 5.63 -15.56 -1.96
C THR A 255 6.50 -14.40 -1.43
N ASN A 256 6.15 -13.87 -0.26
CA ASN A 256 7.12 -13.14 0.57
C ASN A 256 7.89 -14.19 1.40
N PHE A 257 9.20 -14.28 1.21
CA PHE A 257 10.09 -14.66 2.30
C PHE A 257 10.81 -13.38 2.74
N TYR A 258 10.53 -12.94 3.96
CA TYR A 258 11.34 -11.92 4.62
C TYR A 258 12.74 -12.46 4.91
#